data_AF-A0A970TJF6-F1
#
_entry.id   AF-A0A970TJF6-F1
#
_cell.length_a   1.000
_cell.length_b   1.000
_cell.length_c   1.000
_cell.angle_alpha   90.00
_cell.angle_beta   90.00
_cell.angle_gamma   90.00
#
_symmetry.space_group_name_H-M   'P 1'
#
loop_
_entity.id
_entity.type
_entity.pdbx_description
1 polymer ?
#
loop_
_entity_poly.entity_id
_entity_poly.type
_entity_poly.pdbx_seq_one_letter_code
_entity_poly.pdbx_strand_id
1 'polypeptide(L)'
;MKRRASMHSDRRLAWLALLGEETARGATPFQIAADELRLGRERLCLRMPVSLCLKGEEEGYAIMPADGGYIISGNASGLLYGTYRLMMKLAAGLNPQCDFTRPAYALRMLNHWDNMDGMVERGYAGDSLFFSKGRFRNDWPRLTQYARLLASVGINAVCVNNVNVRPPADRLITRDWLPDLAR
;
A
#
# COMPACT_ATOMS: atom_id res chain seq x y z
N MET A 1 36.81 7.38 32.02
CA MET A 1 35.67 8.27 31.76
C MET A 1 35.57 8.54 30.25
N LYS A 2 34.79 7.74 29.51
CA LYS A 2 34.39 8.02 28.11
C LYS A 2 32.98 7.45 27.94
N ARG A 3 31.96 8.29 28.09
CA ARG A 3 30.57 7.93 27.76
C ARG A 3 30.52 7.73 26.25
N ARG A 4 30.24 6.50 25.80
CA ARG A 4 29.89 6.24 24.40
C ARG A 4 28.62 7.03 24.09
N ALA A 5 28.68 7.86 23.05
CA ALA A 5 27.49 8.48 22.49
C ALA A 5 26.53 7.38 22.06
N SER A 6 25.31 7.43 22.60
CA SER A 6 24.20 6.58 22.19
C SER A 6 23.85 6.94 20.73
N MET A 7 24.11 6.02 19.80
CA MET A 7 23.65 6.14 18.41
C MET A 7 22.13 5.98 18.37
N HIS A 8 21.39 7.07 18.58
CA HIS A 8 19.96 7.18 18.27
C HIS A 8 19.77 7.47 16.78
N SER A 9 20.08 6.51 15.90
CA SER A 9 19.78 6.66 14.46
C SER A 9 19.33 5.34 13.81
N ASP A 10 18.18 4.83 14.24
CA ASP A 10 17.48 3.84 13.42
C ASP A 10 16.07 4.36 13.13
N ARG A 11 16.00 5.48 12.40
CA ARG A 11 14.75 5.97 11.78
C ARG A 11 14.44 5.03 10.61
N ARG A 12 13.88 3.86 10.93
CA ARG A 12 13.52 2.83 9.94
C ARG A 12 12.36 3.32 9.08
N LEU A 13 12.68 3.93 7.93
CA LEU A 13 11.69 4.21 6.89
C LEU A 13 11.20 2.93 6.20
N ALA A 14 11.93 1.82 6.34
CA ALA A 14 11.52 0.48 5.91
C ALA A 14 10.60 -0.19 6.95
N TRP A 15 9.50 0.47 7.30
CA TRP A 15 8.60 0.06 8.37
C TRP A 15 7.62 -1.05 7.95
N LEU A 16 7.22 -1.08 6.67
CA LEU A 16 6.17 -1.99 6.18
C LEU A 16 6.56 -3.47 6.30
N ALA A 17 7.84 -3.79 6.13
CA ALA A 17 8.36 -5.16 6.31
C ALA A 17 8.12 -5.71 7.72
N LEU A 18 7.94 -4.85 8.72
CA LEU A 18 7.67 -5.24 10.10
C LEU A 18 6.23 -5.72 10.30
N LEU A 19 5.31 -5.41 9.37
CA LEU A 19 3.93 -5.91 9.44
C LEU A 19 3.81 -7.40 9.08
N GLY A 20 4.87 -8.01 8.54
CA GLY A 20 4.90 -9.43 8.18
C GLY A 20 4.04 -9.78 6.96
N GLU A 21 3.89 -11.09 6.75
CA GLU A 21 3.23 -11.64 5.56
C GLU A 21 1.69 -11.67 5.64
N GLU A 22 1.12 -11.54 6.84
CA GLU A 22 -0.33 -11.42 7.01
C GLU A 22 -0.82 -10.08 6.45
N THR A 23 -1.87 -10.15 5.62
CA THR A 23 -2.46 -9.00 4.93
C THR A 23 -3.90 -8.80 5.37
N ALA A 24 -4.37 -7.55 5.24
CA ALA A 24 -5.79 -7.21 5.45
C ALA A 24 -6.71 -7.99 4.49
N ARG A 25 -7.94 -8.29 4.96
CA ARG A 25 -8.93 -9.06 4.20
C ARG A 25 -10.17 -8.24 3.82
N GLY A 26 -10.22 -6.97 4.23
CA GLY A 26 -11.31 -6.05 3.88
C GLY A 26 -11.53 -5.91 2.37
N ALA A 27 -12.79 -5.77 1.96
CA ALA A 27 -13.19 -5.57 0.56
C ALA A 27 -13.23 -4.08 0.15
N THR A 28 -13.12 -3.17 1.12
CA THR A 28 -13.15 -1.72 0.90
C THR A 28 -11.92 -1.06 1.53
N PRO A 29 -11.45 0.10 1.03
CA PRO A 29 -10.34 0.80 1.64
C PRO A 29 -10.52 1.08 3.15
N PHE A 30 -11.75 1.34 3.60
CA PHE A 30 -12.08 1.50 5.01
C PHE A 30 -11.83 0.22 5.83
N GLN A 31 -12.33 -0.93 5.35
CA GLN A 31 -12.13 -2.22 6.03
C GLN A 31 -10.65 -2.62 6.03
N ILE A 32 -9.95 -2.38 4.90
CA ILE A 32 -8.51 -2.61 4.79
C ILE A 32 -7.76 -1.73 5.80
N ALA A 33 -8.13 -0.45 5.94
CA ALA A 33 -7.50 0.46 6.91
C ALA A 33 -7.69 -0.05 8.36
N ALA A 34 -8.87 -0.55 8.71
CA ALA A 34 -9.14 -1.11 10.02
C ALA A 34 -8.32 -2.39 10.30
N ASP A 35 -8.26 -3.29 9.32
CA ASP A 35 -7.49 -4.54 9.41
C ASP A 35 -5.98 -4.28 9.50
N GLU A 36 -5.45 -3.39 8.65
CA GLU A 36 -4.04 -2.98 8.67
C GLU A 36 -3.65 -2.36 10.00
N LEU A 37 -4.52 -1.52 10.56
CA LEU A 37 -4.31 -0.92 11.87
C LEU A 37 -4.29 -1.99 12.97
N ARG A 38 -5.21 -2.98 12.93
CA ARG A 38 -5.19 -4.11 13.87
C ARG A 38 -3.86 -4.87 13.79
N LEU A 39 -3.44 -5.26 12.59
CA LEU A 39 -2.18 -5.97 12.36
C LEU A 39 -0.98 -5.14 12.82
N GLY A 40 -0.95 -3.86 12.48
CA GLY A 40 0.13 -2.95 12.83
C GLY A 40 0.23 -2.68 14.32
N ARG A 41 -0.88 -2.65 15.07
CA ARG A 41 -0.84 -2.51 16.53
C ARG A 41 -0.12 -3.68 17.18
N GLU A 42 -0.41 -4.90 16.73
CA GLU A 42 0.26 -6.11 17.22
C GLU A 42 1.73 -6.13 16.81
N ARG A 43 2.03 -5.90 15.53
CA ARG A 43 3.37 -6.07 14.94
C ARG A 43 4.34 -4.94 15.28
N LEU A 44 3.86 -3.72 15.40
CA LEU A 44 4.66 -2.53 15.73
C LEU A 44 4.57 -2.17 17.22
N CYS A 45 3.92 -3.00 18.04
CA CYS A 45 3.73 -2.78 19.48
C CYS A 45 3.07 -1.42 19.81
N LEU A 46 2.10 -0.97 18.99
CA LEU A 46 1.42 0.30 19.19
C LEU A 46 0.37 0.17 20.32
N ARG A 47 0.65 0.80 21.46
CA ARG A 47 -0.18 0.68 22.68
C ARG A 47 -1.33 1.68 22.76
N MET A 48 -1.24 2.79 22.05
CA MET A 48 -2.26 3.83 22.06
C MET A 48 -3.51 3.42 21.27
N PRO A 49 -4.71 3.92 21.63
CA PRO A 49 -5.89 3.76 20.79
C PRO A 49 -5.75 4.55 19.48
N VAL A 50 -6.31 4.00 18.40
CA VAL A 50 -6.42 4.71 17.12
C VAL A 50 -7.82 4.47 16.56
N SER A 51 -8.53 5.55 16.27
CA SER A 51 -9.91 5.52 15.77
C SER A 51 -9.96 6.04 14.33
N LEU A 52 -10.82 5.44 13.50
CA LEU A 52 -11.05 5.87 12.12
C LEU A 52 -12.39 6.61 12.04
N CYS A 53 -12.38 7.82 11.45
CA CYS A 53 -13.55 8.67 11.27
C CYS A 53 -13.79 8.91 9.78
N LEU A 54 -14.79 8.22 9.23
CA LEU A 54 -15.19 8.38 7.83
C LEU A 54 -15.89 9.73 7.63
N LYS A 55 -15.22 10.67 6.96
CA LYS A 55 -15.76 11.98 6.60
C LYS A 55 -14.96 12.66 5.49
N GLY A 56 -15.57 13.64 4.84
CA GLY A 56 -14.92 14.45 3.81
C GLY A 56 -14.91 13.79 2.43
N GLU A 57 -14.38 14.54 1.47
CA GLU A 57 -14.32 14.18 0.06
C GLU A 57 -12.84 14.07 -0.37
N GLU A 58 -12.58 13.45 -1.53
CA GLU A 58 -11.23 13.17 -2.05
C GLU A 58 -10.39 12.21 -1.18
N GLU A 59 -9.19 11.85 -1.65
CA GLU A 59 -8.27 10.91 -1.00
C GLU A 59 -7.46 11.53 0.16
N GLY A 60 -7.93 12.63 0.76
CA GLY A 60 -7.25 13.34 1.84
C GLY A 60 -7.50 12.76 3.23
N TYR A 61 -6.63 13.09 4.19
CA TYR A 61 -6.79 12.71 5.60
C TYR A 61 -6.18 13.72 6.57
N ALA A 62 -6.58 13.63 7.83
CA ALA A 62 -5.95 14.30 8.98
C ALA A 62 -5.67 13.28 10.09
N ILE A 63 -4.65 13.54 10.91
CA ILE A 63 -4.29 12.73 12.08
C ILE A 63 -4.21 13.66 13.28
N MET A 64 -5.16 13.55 14.21
CA MET A 64 -5.24 14.42 15.38
C MET A 64 -5.08 13.61 16.67
N PRO A 65 -4.47 14.16 17.73
CA PRO A 65 -4.48 13.54 19.05
C PRO A 65 -5.91 13.41 19.58
N ALA A 66 -6.22 12.27 20.22
CA ALA A 66 -7.52 12.03 20.87
C ALA A 66 -7.35 11.01 22.01
N ASP A 67 -7.76 11.36 23.23
CA ASP A 67 -7.83 10.47 24.41
C ASP A 67 -6.62 9.53 24.60
N GLY A 68 -5.41 10.09 24.63
CA GLY A 68 -4.17 9.32 24.81
C GLY A 68 -3.74 8.51 23.58
N GLY A 69 -4.38 8.72 22.44
CA GLY A 69 -4.05 8.14 21.14
C GLY A 69 -4.34 9.10 19.99
N TYR A 70 -4.87 8.58 18.87
CA TYR A 70 -5.10 9.36 17.66
C TYR A 70 -6.44 9.06 16.99
N ILE A 71 -6.98 10.06 16.30
CA ILE A 71 -8.08 9.91 15.36
C ILE A 71 -7.59 10.21 13.95
N ILE A 72 -7.85 9.29 13.03
CA ILE A 72 -7.60 9.47 11.59
C ILE A 72 -8.94 9.81 10.95
N SER A 73 -8.99 10.91 10.21
CA SER A 73 -10.20 11.41 9.57
C SER A 73 -10.01 11.53 8.07
N GLY A 74 -10.93 11.03 7.26
CA GLY A 74 -10.86 11.12 5.78
C GLY A 74 -11.93 10.25 5.12
N ASN A 75 -11.96 10.23 3.78
CA ASN A 75 -12.78 9.26 3.06
C ASN A 75 -12.18 7.84 3.19
N ALA A 76 -12.77 6.83 2.55
CA ALA A 76 -12.28 5.45 2.68
C ALA A 76 -10.78 5.29 2.28
N SER A 77 -10.36 5.88 1.15
CA SER A 77 -8.96 5.83 0.70
C SER A 77 -8.04 6.69 1.56
N GLY A 78 -8.50 7.88 1.96
CA GLY A 78 -7.78 8.77 2.86
C GLY A 78 -7.51 8.11 4.22
N LEU A 79 -8.47 7.37 4.77
CA LEU A 79 -8.27 6.59 5.99
C LEU A 79 -7.20 5.52 5.82
N LEU A 80 -7.17 4.81 4.69
CA LEU A 80 -6.11 3.83 4.40
C LEU A 80 -4.73 4.50 4.33
N TYR A 81 -4.62 5.61 3.60
CA TYR A 81 -3.37 6.37 3.50
C TYR A 81 -2.93 6.96 4.84
N GLY A 82 -3.87 7.47 5.63
CA GLY A 82 -3.64 7.99 6.97
C GLY A 82 -3.18 6.91 7.94
N THR A 83 -3.77 5.70 7.88
CA THR A 83 -3.36 4.55 8.68
C THR A 83 -1.90 4.18 8.39
N TYR A 84 -1.52 4.07 7.12
CA TYR A 84 -0.12 3.81 6.76
C TYR A 84 0.82 4.94 7.17
N ARG A 85 0.40 6.20 7.02
CA ARG A 85 1.19 7.36 7.47
C ARG A 85 1.43 7.34 8.97
N LEU A 86 0.39 7.07 9.76
CA LEU A 86 0.47 6.98 11.22
C LEU A 86 1.42 5.86 11.63
N MET A 87 1.24 4.65 11.09
CA MET A 87 2.09 3.50 11.43
C MET A 87 3.55 3.74 11.05
N MET A 88 3.83 4.31 9.87
CA MET A 88 5.17 4.69 9.45
C MET A 88 5.83 5.68 10.41
N LYS A 89 5.11 6.76 10.76
CA LYS A 89 5.63 7.81 11.65
C LYS A 89 5.92 7.25 13.04
N LEU A 90 5.00 6.47 13.61
CA LEU A 90 5.19 5.84 14.91
C LEU A 90 6.36 4.84 14.91
N ALA A 91 6.46 3.99 13.88
CA ALA A 91 7.58 3.04 13.73
C ALA A 91 8.94 3.76 13.59
N ALA A 92 8.96 4.96 13.00
CA ALA A 92 10.15 5.79 12.88
C ALA A 92 10.43 6.67 14.12
N GLY A 93 9.63 6.58 15.18
CA GLY A 93 9.75 7.42 16.38
C GLY A 93 9.43 8.90 16.13
N LEU A 94 8.57 9.18 15.16
CA LEU A 94 8.16 10.54 14.77
C LEU A 94 6.73 10.83 15.21
N ASN A 95 6.41 12.11 15.42
CA ASN A 95 5.04 12.55 15.66
C ASN A 95 4.17 12.28 14.40
N PRO A 96 3.09 11.48 14.50
CA PRO A 96 2.20 11.21 13.38
C PRO A 96 1.16 12.31 13.14
N GLN A 97 0.97 13.26 14.08
CA GLN A 97 -0.02 14.31 13.94
C GLN A 97 0.19 15.11 12.65
N CYS A 98 -0.90 15.34 11.94
CA CYS A 98 -0.94 16.27 10.81
C CYS A 98 -2.34 16.87 10.67
N ASP A 99 -2.36 18.16 10.33
CA ASP A 99 -3.57 18.80 9.83
C ASP A 99 -4.01 18.13 8.51
N PHE A 100 -5.18 18.51 8.02
CA PHE A 100 -5.71 17.96 6.79
C PHE A 100 -4.73 18.10 5.63
N THR A 101 -4.41 16.97 5.00
CA THR A 101 -3.53 16.87 3.84
C THR A 101 -4.18 16.02 2.77
N ARG A 102 -3.84 16.29 1.51
CA ARG A 102 -4.37 15.56 0.36
C ARG A 102 -3.30 15.38 -0.72
N PRO A 103 -3.43 14.35 -1.58
CA PRO A 103 -2.56 14.20 -2.73
C PRO A 103 -2.64 15.42 -3.65
N ALA A 104 -1.50 15.89 -4.16
CA ALA A 104 -1.47 16.98 -5.13
C ALA A 104 -1.93 16.54 -6.53
N TYR A 105 -1.84 15.25 -6.83
CA TYR A 105 -2.19 14.67 -8.12
C TYR A 105 -3.26 13.61 -7.94
N ALA A 106 -4.32 13.69 -8.76
CA ALA A 106 -5.41 12.72 -8.76
C ALA A 106 -4.94 11.33 -9.24
N LEU A 107 -4.05 11.29 -10.24
CA LEU A 107 -3.47 10.06 -10.77
C LEU A 107 -2.03 9.88 -10.28
N ARG A 108 -1.77 8.78 -9.55
CA ARG A 108 -0.46 8.41 -9.02
C ARG A 108 -0.21 6.97 -9.40
N MET A 109 0.42 6.79 -10.56
CA MET A 109 0.35 5.53 -11.31
C MET A 109 1.72 4.89 -11.51
N LEU A 110 1.75 3.56 -11.52
CA LEU A 110 2.89 2.77 -12.02
C LEU A 110 2.52 2.06 -13.33
N ASN A 111 3.48 2.00 -14.25
CA ASN A 111 3.34 1.28 -15.51
C ASN A 111 4.31 0.10 -15.51
N HIS A 112 3.78 -1.09 -15.71
CA HIS A 112 4.55 -2.31 -15.88
C HIS A 112 4.88 -2.55 -17.34
N TRP A 113 6.06 -3.10 -17.59
CA TRP A 113 6.51 -3.53 -18.91
C TRP A 113 6.50 -5.05 -19.03
N ASP A 114 5.52 -5.67 -18.38
CA ASP A 114 5.39 -7.11 -18.27
C ASP A 114 4.74 -7.69 -19.54
N ASN A 115 5.34 -8.75 -20.09
CA ASN A 115 4.80 -9.53 -21.19
C ASN A 115 4.08 -10.77 -20.67
N MET A 116 3.14 -11.28 -21.46
CA MET A 116 2.29 -12.42 -21.07
C MET A 116 3.05 -13.73 -20.87
N ASP A 117 4.22 -13.90 -21.50
CA ASP A 117 5.07 -15.07 -21.33
C ASP A 117 5.75 -15.11 -19.94
N GLY A 118 5.75 -13.98 -19.22
CA GLY A 118 6.35 -13.81 -17.90
C GLY A 118 7.62 -12.96 -17.92
N MET A 119 8.16 -12.62 -19.10
CA MET A 119 9.33 -11.74 -19.20
C MET A 119 8.92 -10.27 -19.02
N VAL A 120 9.80 -9.48 -18.41
CA VAL A 120 9.60 -8.03 -18.24
C VAL A 120 10.56 -7.29 -19.15
N GLU A 121 10.04 -6.48 -20.07
CA GLU A 121 10.87 -5.65 -20.94
C GLU A 121 11.60 -4.59 -20.09
N ARG A 122 12.93 -4.56 -20.18
CA ARG A 122 13.80 -3.77 -19.28
C ARG A 122 13.63 -4.13 -17.80
N GLY A 123 13.21 -5.35 -17.50
CA GLY A 123 13.15 -5.88 -16.15
C GLY A 123 14.50 -6.41 -15.67
N TYR A 124 14.87 -6.04 -14.45
CA TYR A 124 16.12 -6.48 -13.79
C TYR A 124 15.86 -7.16 -12.43
N ALA A 125 14.59 -7.42 -12.10
CA ALA A 125 14.15 -7.90 -10.78
C ALA A 125 13.46 -9.28 -10.84
N GLY A 126 13.70 -10.04 -11.91
CA GLY A 126 13.06 -11.34 -12.18
C GLY A 126 11.81 -11.21 -13.04
N ASP A 127 11.01 -12.28 -13.04
CA ASP A 127 9.83 -12.44 -13.89
C ASP A 127 8.63 -11.60 -13.42
N SER A 128 7.69 -11.39 -14.34
CA SER A 128 6.42 -10.67 -14.16
C SER A 128 5.69 -11.05 -12.88
N LEU A 129 5.07 -10.09 -12.20
CA LEU A 129 4.17 -10.36 -11.07
C LEU A 129 2.81 -10.91 -11.53
N PHE A 130 2.35 -10.49 -12.71
CA PHE A 130 0.99 -10.71 -13.19
C PHE A 130 0.88 -11.90 -14.13
N PHE A 131 1.93 -12.20 -14.91
CA PHE A 131 1.84 -13.13 -16.02
C PHE A 131 2.86 -14.27 -15.95
N SER A 132 2.49 -15.40 -16.54
CA SER A 132 3.37 -16.54 -16.76
C SER A 132 2.80 -17.44 -17.85
N LYS A 133 3.64 -17.90 -18.78
CA LYS A 133 3.27 -18.88 -19.81
C LYS A 133 2.01 -18.49 -20.60
N GLY A 134 1.86 -17.20 -20.90
CA GLY A 134 0.76 -16.67 -21.68
C GLY A 134 -0.56 -16.54 -20.92
N ARG A 135 -0.58 -16.54 -19.58
CA ARG A 135 -1.78 -16.43 -18.73
C ARG A 135 -1.52 -15.57 -17.50
N PHE A 136 -2.60 -15.19 -16.80
CA PHE A 136 -2.49 -14.60 -15.46
C PHE A 136 -1.89 -15.61 -14.47
N ARG A 137 -0.97 -15.14 -13.63
CA ARG A 137 -0.30 -15.95 -12.60
C ARG A 137 -1.20 -16.17 -11.37
N ASN A 138 -2.08 -15.23 -11.05
CA ASN A 138 -3.03 -15.29 -9.93
C ASN A 138 -2.38 -15.63 -8.57
N ASP A 139 -1.16 -15.16 -8.35
CA ASP A 139 -0.44 -15.29 -7.07
C ASP A 139 -0.98 -14.25 -6.08
N TRP A 140 -2.19 -14.48 -5.57
CA TRP A 140 -2.92 -13.54 -4.73
C TRP A 140 -2.16 -13.09 -3.48
N PRO A 141 -1.48 -13.96 -2.71
CA PRO A 141 -0.69 -13.51 -1.56
C PRO A 141 0.35 -12.45 -1.96
N ARG A 142 1.04 -12.67 -3.08
CA ARG A 142 2.05 -11.73 -3.58
C ARG A 142 1.45 -10.46 -4.16
N LEU A 143 0.35 -10.56 -4.91
CA LEU A 143 -0.37 -9.41 -5.46
C LEU A 143 -0.96 -8.52 -4.35
N THR A 144 -1.48 -9.12 -3.28
CA THR A 144 -1.98 -8.36 -2.11
C THR A 144 -0.84 -7.64 -1.40
N GLN A 145 0.33 -8.27 -1.21
CA GLN A 145 1.51 -7.60 -0.65
C GLN A 145 2.02 -6.47 -1.55
N TYR A 146 1.96 -6.65 -2.87
CA TYR A 146 2.28 -5.59 -3.83
C TYR A 146 1.31 -4.42 -3.71
N ALA A 147 -0.01 -4.67 -3.71
CA ALA A 147 -1.03 -3.65 -3.53
C ALA A 147 -0.87 -2.90 -2.20
N ARG A 148 -0.56 -3.60 -1.11
CA ARG A 148 -0.22 -3.05 0.20
C ARG A 148 0.96 -2.09 0.12
N LEU A 149 2.04 -2.49 -0.54
CA LEU A 149 3.23 -1.66 -0.74
C LEU A 149 2.86 -0.36 -1.47
N LEU A 150 2.12 -0.45 -2.57
CA LEU A 150 1.69 0.71 -3.36
C LEU A 150 0.80 1.67 -2.56
N ALA A 151 -0.22 1.13 -1.90
CA ALA A 151 -1.14 1.92 -1.10
C ALA A 151 -0.43 2.62 0.07
N SER A 152 0.60 1.99 0.66
CA SER A 152 1.39 2.56 1.76
C SER A 152 2.12 3.85 1.40
N VAL A 153 2.40 4.05 0.11
CA VAL A 153 3.02 5.26 -0.45
C VAL A 153 2.05 6.10 -1.29
N GLY A 154 0.76 5.74 -1.26
CA GLY A 154 -0.32 6.50 -1.90
C GLY A 154 -0.48 6.29 -3.39
N ILE A 155 0.18 5.31 -4.02
CA ILE A 155 -0.08 4.95 -5.44
C ILE A 155 -1.51 4.40 -5.55
N ASN A 156 -2.26 4.86 -6.56
CA ASN A 156 -3.69 4.53 -6.73
C ASN A 156 -4.05 3.94 -8.10
N ALA A 157 -3.08 3.75 -8.99
CA ALA A 157 -3.30 3.13 -10.29
C ALA A 157 -2.09 2.30 -10.74
N VAL A 158 -2.37 1.24 -11.49
CA VAL A 158 -1.35 0.38 -12.11
C VAL A 158 -1.79 0.01 -13.53
N CYS A 159 -0.91 0.17 -14.51
CA CYS A 159 -1.02 -0.54 -15.79
C CYS A 159 -0.17 -1.80 -15.69
N VAL A 160 -0.78 -2.98 -15.87
CA VAL A 160 -0.15 -4.27 -15.57
C VAL A 160 0.66 -4.83 -16.74
N ASN A 161 0.42 -4.38 -17.97
CA ASN A 161 1.03 -4.92 -19.19
C ASN A 161 1.92 -3.92 -19.89
N ASN A 162 2.85 -4.47 -20.68
CA ASN A 162 3.75 -3.71 -21.52
C ASN A 162 3.03 -2.79 -22.51
N VAL A 163 3.61 -1.60 -22.71
CA VAL A 163 3.22 -0.63 -23.74
C VAL A 163 3.44 -1.19 -25.15
N ASN A 164 4.44 -2.06 -25.32
CA ASN A 164 4.64 -2.85 -26.54
C ASN A 164 3.71 -4.06 -26.53
N VAL A 165 2.42 -3.82 -26.80
CA VAL A 165 1.39 -4.86 -26.77
C VAL A 165 1.64 -5.88 -27.88
N ARG A 166 1.95 -7.13 -27.49
CA ARG A 166 2.17 -8.28 -28.37
C ARG A 166 1.21 -9.41 -28.01
N PRO A 167 0.82 -10.28 -28.94
CA PRO A 167 0.01 -11.44 -28.61
C PRO A 167 0.66 -12.33 -27.54
N PRO A 168 -0.10 -12.86 -26.56
CA PRO A 168 -1.56 -12.74 -26.40
C PRO A 168 -2.05 -11.53 -25.59
N ALA A 169 -1.21 -10.52 -25.30
CA ALA A 169 -1.58 -9.36 -24.46
C ALA A 169 -2.68 -8.48 -25.09
N ASP A 170 -2.80 -8.50 -26.41
CA ASP A 170 -3.90 -7.88 -27.16
C ASP A 170 -5.28 -8.40 -26.71
N ARG A 171 -5.34 -9.60 -26.12
CA ARG A 171 -6.57 -10.21 -25.62
C ARG A 171 -7.03 -9.65 -24.28
N LEU A 172 -6.22 -8.89 -23.55
CA LEU A 172 -6.57 -8.36 -22.22
C LEU A 172 -7.82 -7.45 -22.22
N ILE A 173 -8.19 -6.91 -23.39
CA ILE A 173 -9.39 -6.09 -23.58
C ILE A 173 -10.60 -6.87 -24.13
N THR A 174 -10.48 -8.19 -24.26
CA THR A 174 -11.54 -9.05 -24.83
C THR A 174 -12.41 -9.66 -23.74
N ARG A 175 -13.67 -9.96 -24.08
CA ARG A 175 -14.67 -10.50 -23.13
C ARG A 175 -14.23 -11.77 -22.41
N ASP A 176 -13.42 -12.60 -23.06
CA ASP A 176 -12.99 -13.89 -22.49
C ASP A 176 -11.90 -13.72 -21.42
N TRP A 177 -11.23 -12.55 -21.38
CA TRP A 177 -10.10 -12.28 -20.47
C TRP A 177 -10.41 -11.24 -19.40
N LEU A 178 -11.39 -10.36 -19.65
CA LEU A 178 -11.84 -9.39 -18.66
C LEU A 178 -12.23 -10.01 -17.30
N PRO A 179 -12.87 -11.20 -17.21
CA PRO A 179 -13.19 -11.82 -15.93
C PRO A 179 -11.98 -12.23 -15.10
N ASP A 180 -10.85 -12.55 -15.73
CA ASP A 180 -9.61 -12.84 -15.01
C ASP A 180 -8.88 -11.55 -14.62
N LEU A 181 -8.92 -10.52 -15.48
CA LEU A 181 -8.35 -9.19 -15.19
C LEU A 181 -9.08 -8.46 -14.05
N ALA A 182 -10.40 -8.68 -13.92
CA ALA A 182 -11.24 -7.99 -12.93
C ALA A 182 -11.18 -8.57 -11.51
N ARG A 183 -10.49 -9.70 -11.33
CA ARG A 183 -10.26 -10.30 -10.01
C ARG A 183 -9.16 -9.54 -9.26
#